data_AF-A0A7K4BZ78-F1
#
_entry.id   AF-A0A7K4BZ78-F1
#
_cell.length_a   1.000
_cell.length_b   1.000
_cell.length_c   1.000
_cell.angle_alpha   90.00
_cell.angle_beta   90.00
_cell.angle_gamma   90.00
#
_symmetry.space_group_name_H-M   'P 1'
#
loop_
_entity.id
_entity.type
_entity.pdbx_description
1 polymer ?
#
loop_
_entity_poly.entity_id
_entity_poly.type
_entity_poly.pdbx_seq_one_letter_code
_entity_poly.pdbx_strand_id
1 'polypeptide(L)'
;MSRSFLFKIGDSNVGLSKLIGGFLIVIAVLMLVKSGAVMFDSWQSVRDFDECIINAYNSADSLAVDNGISSLIYSVRAQECKNSLYQITGAQVPGGVFALTTRQAWTAVLGPVVQFFVWAVVFLFALFVFKNDSVIVPIAQVELPARKFGKKKK
;
A
#
# COMPACT_ATOMS: atom_id res chain seq x y z
N MET A 1 6.55 38.81 -13.94
CA MET A 1 6.45 37.95 -15.14
C MET A 1 7.19 36.65 -14.86
N SER A 2 6.47 35.60 -14.49
CA SER A 2 7.02 34.26 -14.24
C SER A 2 7.31 33.59 -15.59
N ARG A 3 8.56 33.18 -15.83
CA ARG A 3 8.97 32.45 -17.04
C ARG A 3 9.02 30.97 -16.72
N SER A 4 8.05 30.21 -17.23
CA SER A 4 8.00 28.76 -17.14
C SER A 4 9.11 28.13 -17.98
N PHE A 5 9.88 27.21 -17.39
CA PHE A 5 10.93 26.46 -18.06
C PHE A 5 10.28 25.40 -18.97
N LEU A 6 10.47 25.52 -20.29
CA LEU A 6 10.01 24.57 -21.31
C LEU A 6 11.11 23.54 -21.56
N PHE A 7 10.90 22.30 -21.12
CA PHE A 7 11.73 21.17 -21.55
C PHE A 7 11.19 20.67 -22.89
N LYS A 8 11.92 20.92 -23.99
CA LYS A 8 11.59 20.36 -25.31
C LYS A 8 12.14 18.93 -25.42
N ILE A 9 11.25 17.95 -25.45
CA ILE A 9 11.54 16.59 -25.92
C ILE A 9 10.70 16.44 -27.21
N GLY A 10 11.32 16.65 -28.37
CA GLY A 10 10.63 16.68 -29.68
C GLY A 10 9.90 18.00 -29.99
N ASP A 11 9.06 17.99 -31.04
CA ASP A 11 8.37 19.16 -31.62
C ASP A 11 7.10 19.60 -30.85
N SER A 12 6.84 19.02 -29.68
CA SER A 12 5.68 19.31 -28.84
C SER A 12 6.12 19.88 -27.49
N ASN A 13 5.53 21.02 -27.10
CA ASN A 13 5.75 21.64 -25.79
C ASN A 13 5.02 20.82 -24.71
N VAL A 14 5.65 19.74 -24.22
CA VAL A 14 5.12 18.98 -23.09
C VAL A 14 5.38 19.79 -21.81
N GLY A 15 4.33 20.41 -21.27
CA GLY A 15 4.42 21.11 -19.98
C GLY A 15 4.85 20.14 -18.88
N LEU A 16 5.78 20.58 -18.02
CA LEU A 16 6.30 19.80 -16.89
C LEU A 16 5.16 19.25 -15.98
N SER A 17 4.04 19.97 -15.92
CA SER A 17 2.78 19.54 -15.29
C SER A 17 2.27 18.19 -15.83
N LYS A 18 2.25 17.98 -17.15
CA LYS A 18 1.76 16.73 -17.77
C LYS A 18 2.66 15.55 -17.44
N LEU A 19 3.97 15.78 -17.34
CA LEU A 19 4.95 14.74 -17.02
C LEU A 19 4.83 14.32 -15.56
N ILE A 20 4.70 15.28 -14.64
CA ILE A 20 4.45 15.02 -13.22
C ILE A 20 3.09 14.33 -13.02
N GLY A 21 2.04 14.82 -13.67
CA GLY A 21 0.71 14.22 -13.61
C GLY A 21 0.69 12.78 -14.13
N GLY A 22 1.34 12.50 -15.26
CA GLY A 22 1.47 11.15 -15.80
C GLY A 22 2.22 10.21 -14.85
N PHE A 23 3.31 10.66 -14.24
CA PHE A 23 4.05 9.89 -13.25
C PHE A 23 3.20 9.57 -12.01
N LEU A 24 2.46 10.56 -11.50
CA LEU A 24 1.54 10.37 -10.37
C LEU A 24 0.41 9.38 -10.69
N ILE A 25 -0.13 9.41 -11.91
CA ILE A 25 -1.14 8.45 -12.37
C ILE A 25 -0.57 7.03 -12.32
N VAL A 26 0.63 6.80 -12.86
CA VAL A 26 1.25 5.47 -12.87
C VAL A 26 1.47 4.95 -11.45
N ILE A 27 2.03 5.78 -10.56
CA ILE A 27 2.21 5.41 -9.15
C ILE A 27 0.86 5.09 -8.48
N ALA A 28 -0.14 5.94 -8.67
CA ALA A 28 -1.44 5.75 -8.06
C ALA A 28 -2.11 4.45 -8.54
N VAL A 29 -1.99 4.10 -9.82
CA VAL A 29 -2.48 2.82 -10.35
C VAL A 29 -1.75 1.64 -9.71
N LEU A 30 -0.42 1.67 -9.64
CA LEU A 30 0.36 0.61 -8.99
C LEU A 30 -0.04 0.42 -7.52
N MET A 31 -0.24 1.53 -6.81
CA MET A 31 -0.67 1.51 -5.41
C MET A 31 -2.11 1.04 -5.24
N LEU A 32 -3.02 1.35 -6.18
CA LEU A 32 -4.38 0.82 -6.17
C LEU A 32 -4.40 -0.70 -6.36
N VAL A 33 -3.61 -1.22 -7.31
CA VAL A 33 -3.49 -2.67 -7.52
C VAL A 33 -2.92 -3.35 -6.26
N LYS A 34 -1.86 -2.80 -5.68
CA LYS A 34 -1.28 -3.30 -4.43
C LYS A 34 -2.31 -3.29 -3.28
N SER A 35 -3.02 -2.18 -3.10
CA SER A 35 -4.01 -2.04 -2.02
C SER A 35 -5.19 -2.99 -2.21
N GLY A 36 -5.62 -3.20 -3.46
CA GLY A 36 -6.62 -4.21 -3.80
C GLY A 36 -6.15 -5.63 -3.46
N ALA A 37 -4.93 -5.99 -3.82
CA ALA A 37 -4.35 -7.30 -3.46
C ALA A 37 -4.32 -7.51 -1.94
N VAL A 38 -3.86 -6.52 -1.17
CA VAL A 38 -3.84 -6.59 0.31
C VAL A 38 -5.25 -6.71 0.89
N MET A 39 -6.24 -6.03 0.29
CA MET A 39 -7.65 -6.14 0.73
C MET A 39 -8.19 -7.57 0.54
N PHE A 40 -7.93 -8.19 -0.61
CA PHE A 40 -8.34 -9.57 -0.87
C PHE A 40 -7.63 -10.55 0.06
N ASP A 41 -6.33 -10.37 0.27
CA ASP A 41 -5.53 -11.22 1.17
C ASP A 41 -6.00 -11.09 2.62
N SER A 42 -6.32 -9.88 3.06
CA SER A 42 -6.89 -9.63 4.39
C SER A 42 -8.26 -10.29 4.58
N TRP A 43 -9.12 -10.23 3.57
CA TRP A 43 -10.42 -10.90 3.61
C TRP A 43 -10.29 -12.42 3.68
N GLN A 44 -9.40 -12.98 2.86
CA GLN A 44 -9.13 -14.41 2.85
C GLN A 44 -8.52 -14.86 4.18
N SER A 45 -7.53 -14.14 4.70
CA SER A 45 -6.90 -14.43 6.00
C SER A 45 -7.91 -14.42 7.16
N VAL A 46 -8.84 -13.47 7.19
CA VAL A 46 -9.90 -13.41 8.21
C VAL A 46 -10.83 -14.61 8.12
N ARG A 47 -11.22 -15.03 6.92
CA ARG A 47 -12.08 -16.19 6.72
C ARG A 47 -11.36 -17.50 7.07
N ASP A 48 -10.12 -17.64 6.63
CA ASP A 48 -9.34 -18.86 6.78
C ASP A 48 -8.79 -19.02 8.23
N PHE A 49 -8.85 -17.96 9.06
CA PHE A 49 -8.46 -18.02 10.47
C PHE A 49 -9.31 -18.98 11.31
N ASP A 50 -10.63 -18.99 11.11
CA ASP A 50 -11.53 -19.86 11.87
C ASP A 50 -11.23 -21.34 11.56
N GLU A 51 -10.98 -21.66 10.28
CA GLU A 51 -10.54 -22.99 9.86
C GLU A 51 -9.16 -23.35 10.43
N CYS A 52 -8.22 -22.39 10.46
CA CYS A 52 -6.88 -22.57 11.04
C CYS A 52 -6.95 -22.94 12.53
N ILE A 53 -7.78 -22.24 13.32
CA ILE A 53 -7.96 -22.52 14.74
C ILE A 53 -8.67 -23.86 14.97
N ILE A 54 -9.70 -24.18 14.19
CA ILE A 54 -10.41 -25.46 14.30
C ILE A 54 -9.46 -26.62 13.97
N ASN A 55 -8.65 -26.50 12.92
CA ASN A 55 -7.66 -27.50 12.55
C ASN A 55 -6.56 -27.63 13.61
N ALA A 56 -6.14 -26.53 14.26
CA ALA A 56 -5.21 -26.57 15.37
C ALA A 56 -5.80 -27.34 16.57
N TYR A 57 -7.07 -27.14 16.88
CA TYR A 57 -7.79 -27.86 17.93
C TYR A 57 -7.91 -29.36 17.61
N ASN A 58 -8.42 -29.71 16.43
CA ASN A 58 -8.61 -31.09 15.99
C ASN A 58 -7.26 -31.86 15.92
N SER A 59 -6.19 -31.18 15.51
CA SER A 59 -4.85 -31.78 15.49
C SER A 59 -4.36 -32.10 16.90
N ALA A 60 -4.58 -31.19 17.86
CA ALA A 60 -4.21 -31.43 19.26
C ALA A 60 -5.03 -32.55 19.91
N ASP A 61 -6.31 -32.67 19.56
CA ASP A 61 -7.22 -33.73 20.05
C ASP A 61 -6.79 -35.11 19.54
N SER A 62 -6.39 -35.21 18.26
CA SER A 62 -5.88 -36.46 17.69
C SER A 62 -4.57 -36.96 18.33
N LEU A 63 -3.82 -36.07 19.00
CA LEU A 63 -2.58 -36.34 19.72
C LEU A 63 -2.77 -36.43 21.24
N ALA A 64 -4.00 -36.30 21.74
CA ALA A 64 -4.32 -36.34 23.18
C ALA A 64 -4.11 -37.69 23.86
N VAL A 65 -3.64 -38.70 23.12
CA VAL A 65 -3.21 -40.00 23.67
C VAL A 65 -1.92 -39.86 24.50
N ASP A 66 -1.13 -38.80 24.32
CA ASP A 66 0.14 -38.61 25.02
C ASP A 66 0.12 -37.39 25.98
N ASN A 67 0.42 -37.67 27.25
CA ASN A 67 0.15 -36.81 28.41
C ASN A 67 0.95 -35.47 28.41
N GLY A 68 0.35 -34.40 27.88
CA GLY A 68 0.80 -33.01 28.05
C GLY A 68 1.45 -32.33 26.83
N ILE A 69 1.76 -33.10 25.78
CA ILE A 69 2.31 -32.55 24.53
C ILE A 69 1.20 -31.89 23.69
N SER A 70 -0.03 -32.39 23.77
CA SER A 70 -1.20 -31.88 23.03
C SER A 70 -1.50 -30.40 23.32
N SER A 71 -1.42 -29.97 24.58
CA SER A 71 -1.61 -28.56 24.95
C SER A 71 -0.52 -27.65 24.40
N LEU A 72 0.71 -28.15 24.29
CA LEU A 72 1.82 -27.39 23.73
C LEU A 72 1.64 -27.22 22.21
N ILE A 73 1.33 -28.30 21.49
CA ILE A 73 1.09 -28.27 20.04
C ILE A 73 -0.07 -27.33 19.69
N TYR A 74 -1.16 -27.38 20.45
CA TYR A 74 -2.28 -26.45 20.29
C TYR A 74 -1.82 -25.00 20.43
N SER A 75 -1.07 -24.69 21.50
CA SER A 75 -0.61 -23.33 21.75
C SER A 75 0.31 -22.80 20.65
N VAL A 76 1.20 -23.63 20.09
CA VAL A 76 2.10 -23.22 19.00
C VAL A 76 1.32 -22.92 17.72
N ARG A 77 0.45 -23.85 17.28
CA ARG A 77 -0.35 -23.64 16.06
C ARG A 77 -1.34 -22.50 16.18
N ALA A 78 -1.98 -22.34 17.34
CA ALA A 78 -2.86 -21.20 17.60
C ALA A 78 -2.10 -19.87 17.53
N GLN A 79 -0.83 -19.82 17.98
CA GLN A 79 0.02 -18.64 17.84
C GLN A 79 0.42 -18.38 16.39
N GLU A 80 0.67 -19.42 15.59
CA GLU A 80 0.94 -19.28 14.15
C GLU A 80 -0.26 -18.68 13.39
N CYS A 81 -1.48 -19.19 13.64
CA CYS A 81 -2.69 -18.62 13.05
C CYS A 81 -2.86 -17.14 13.42
N LYS A 82 -2.60 -16.78 14.69
CA LYS A 82 -2.66 -15.40 15.18
C LYS A 82 -1.60 -14.51 14.58
N ASN A 83 -0.36 -14.99 14.46
CA ASN A 83 0.74 -14.23 13.88
C ASN A 83 0.50 -13.96 12.40
N SER A 84 -0.02 -14.95 11.66
CA SER A 84 -0.39 -14.78 10.25
C SER A 84 -1.47 -13.70 10.09
N LEU A 85 -2.55 -13.79 10.87
CA LEU A 85 -3.61 -12.78 10.88
C LEU A 85 -3.09 -11.39 11.24
N TYR A 86 -2.24 -11.28 12.26
CA TYR A 86 -1.66 -10.01 12.70
C TYR A 86 -0.73 -9.40 11.64
N GLN A 87 0.07 -10.20 10.94
CA GLN A 87 0.96 -9.69 9.88
C GLN A 87 0.19 -9.10 8.70
N ILE A 88 -0.94 -9.71 8.34
CA ILE A 88 -1.74 -9.28 7.19
C ILE A 88 -2.67 -8.12 7.56
N THR A 89 -3.31 -8.19 8.73
CA THR A 89 -4.40 -7.27 9.10
C THR A 89 -4.06 -6.29 10.21
N GLY A 90 -2.98 -6.51 10.95
CA GLY A 90 -2.63 -5.75 12.16
C GLY A 90 -3.56 -6.00 13.35
N ALA A 91 -4.55 -6.90 13.24
CA ALA A 91 -5.50 -7.16 14.31
C ALA A 91 -4.92 -8.10 15.38
N GLN A 92 -4.97 -7.68 16.64
CA GLN A 92 -4.58 -8.52 17.78
C GLN A 92 -5.79 -9.29 18.31
N VAL A 93 -5.68 -10.61 18.36
CA VAL A 93 -6.72 -11.49 18.93
C VAL A 93 -6.30 -11.93 20.35
N PRO A 94 -7.11 -11.65 21.39
CA PRO A 94 -6.82 -12.05 22.76
C PRO A 94 -6.57 -13.56 22.91
N GLY A 95 -5.81 -13.94 23.94
CA GLY A 95 -5.61 -15.34 24.33
C GLY A 95 -6.94 -16.01 24.69
N GLY A 96 -7.20 -17.22 24.16
CA GLY A 96 -8.37 -18.03 24.53
C GLY A 96 -9.65 -17.82 23.71
N VAL A 97 -9.63 -16.97 22.67
CA VAL A 97 -10.78 -16.79 21.77
C VAL A 97 -10.62 -17.67 20.53
N PHE A 98 -11.65 -18.46 20.23
CA PHE A 98 -11.65 -19.46 19.14
C PHE A 98 -12.21 -18.95 17.81
N ALA A 99 -12.75 -17.73 17.79
CA ALA A 99 -13.30 -17.10 16.59
C ALA A 99 -13.07 -15.59 16.65
N LEU A 100 -12.93 -14.94 15.49
CA LEU A 100 -12.93 -13.47 15.48
C LEU A 100 -14.31 -12.94 15.83
N THR A 101 -14.36 -11.94 16.71
CA THR A 101 -15.58 -11.15 16.82
C THR A 101 -15.81 -10.40 15.50
N THR A 102 -17.08 -10.25 15.10
CA THR A 102 -17.45 -9.51 13.88
C THR A 102 -16.83 -8.11 13.86
N ARG A 103 -16.71 -7.46 15.03
CA ARG A 103 -16.06 -6.17 15.18
C ARG A 103 -14.56 -6.22 14.83
N GLN A 104 -13.84 -7.24 15.30
CA GLN A 104 -12.42 -7.43 14.99
C GLN A 104 -12.20 -7.74 13.51
N ALA A 105 -13.06 -8.58 12.92
CA ALA A 105 -13.04 -8.87 11.49
C ALA A 105 -13.22 -7.60 10.64
N TRP A 106 -14.17 -6.73 10.99
CA TRP A 106 -14.36 -5.47 10.29
C TRP A 106 -13.17 -4.51 10.47
N THR A 107 -12.60 -4.40 11.67
CA THR A 107 -11.42 -3.55 11.88
C THR A 107 -10.18 -4.03 11.14
N ALA A 108 -10.02 -5.35 11.00
CA ALA A 108 -8.95 -5.99 10.23
C ALA A 108 -9.01 -5.64 8.74
N VAL A 109 -10.24 -5.57 8.18
CA VAL A 109 -10.47 -5.23 6.77
C VAL A 109 -10.47 -3.72 6.52
N LEU A 110 -10.78 -2.91 7.55
CA LEU A 110 -10.90 -1.46 7.41
C LEU A 110 -9.60 -0.78 6.95
N GLY A 111 -8.45 -1.21 7.48
CA GLY A 111 -7.14 -0.62 7.16
C GLY A 111 -6.82 -0.64 5.67
N PRO A 112 -6.80 -1.83 5.03
CA PRO A 112 -6.62 -1.98 3.58
C PRO A 112 -7.65 -1.19 2.76
N VAL A 113 -8.91 -1.17 3.18
CA VAL A 113 -9.99 -0.43 2.49
C VAL A 113 -9.73 1.07 2.51
N VAL A 114 -9.38 1.65 3.66
CA VAL A 114 -9.04 3.07 3.78
C VAL A 114 -7.84 3.41 2.89
N GLN A 115 -6.81 2.55 2.87
CA GLN A 115 -5.65 2.75 2.02
C GLN A 115 -6.01 2.76 0.53
N PHE A 116 -6.89 1.86 0.09
CA PHE A 116 -7.43 1.85 -1.27
C PHE A 116 -8.14 3.17 -1.61
N PHE A 117 -9.01 3.67 -0.73
CA PHE A 117 -9.71 4.94 -0.95
C PHE A 117 -8.76 6.14 -1.00
N VAL A 118 -7.72 6.18 -0.15
CA VAL A 118 -6.70 7.23 -0.20
C VAL A 118 -6.03 7.27 -1.57
N TRP A 119 -5.61 6.12 -2.10
CA TRP A 119 -4.99 6.05 -3.43
C TRP A 119 -5.98 6.36 -4.56
N ALA A 120 -7.26 6.03 -4.39
CA ALA A 120 -8.30 6.42 -5.36
C ALA A 120 -8.46 7.95 -5.41
N VAL A 121 -8.43 8.64 -4.28
CA VAL A 121 -8.45 10.11 -4.22
C VAL A 121 -7.18 10.70 -4.85
N VAL A 122 -6.01 10.15 -4.54
CA VAL A 122 -4.74 10.58 -5.16
C VAL A 122 -4.77 10.38 -6.69
N PHE A 123 -5.34 9.27 -7.17
CA PHE A 123 -5.52 9.02 -8.60
C PHE A 123 -6.43 10.05 -9.26
N LEU A 124 -7.57 10.37 -8.64
CA LEU A 124 -8.47 11.43 -9.14
C LEU A 124 -7.80 12.80 -9.15
N PHE A 125 -7.02 13.11 -8.12
CA PHE A 125 -6.23 14.34 -8.07
C PHE A 125 -5.17 14.37 -9.18
N ALA A 126 -4.47 13.26 -9.42
CA ALA A 126 -3.49 13.15 -10.49
C ALA A 126 -4.13 13.34 -11.88
N LEU A 127 -5.33 12.80 -12.10
CA LEU A 127 -6.12 13.04 -13.31
C LEU A 127 -6.52 14.51 -13.47
N PHE A 128 -6.89 15.16 -12.37
CA PHE A 128 -7.22 16.59 -12.38
C PHE A 128 -6.01 17.45 -12.78
N VAL A 129 -4.82 17.18 -12.21
CA VAL A 129 -3.58 17.87 -12.57
C VAL A 129 -3.19 17.59 -14.03
N PHE A 130 -3.33 16.35 -14.48
CA PHE A 130 -2.99 15.97 -15.85
C PHE A 130 -3.89 16.63 -16.89
N LYS A 131 -5.17 16.82 -16.59
CA LYS A 131 -6.14 17.46 -17.50
C LYS A 131 -6.10 19.00 -17.46
N ASN A 132 -5.68 19.60 -16.35
CA ASN A 132 -5.66 21.06 -16.21
C ASN A 132 -4.29 21.64 -16.56
N ASP A 133 -4.19 22.19 -17.78
CA ASP A 133 -3.00 22.87 -18.32
C ASP A 133 -2.63 24.18 -17.60
N SER A 134 -3.43 24.62 -16.62
CA SER A 134 -3.26 25.89 -15.91
C SER A 134 -2.38 25.81 -14.65
N VAL A 135 -1.98 24.62 -14.20
CA VAL A 135 -1.14 24.48 -13.00
C VAL A 135 0.33 24.74 -13.36
N ILE A 136 0.69 26.02 -13.36
CA ILE A 136 2.07 26.49 -13.53
C ILE A 136 2.78 26.30 -12.20
N VAL A 137 3.64 25.28 -12.09
CA VAL A 137 4.52 25.11 -10.92
C VAL A 137 5.65 26.15 -11.02
N PRO A 138 5.72 27.15 -10.13
CA PRO A 138 6.80 28.13 -10.16
C PRO A 138 8.06 27.49 -9.57
N ILE A 139 8.87 26.86 -10.42
CA ILE A 139 10.18 26.37 -10.01
C ILE A 139 11.12 27.58 -9.96
N ALA A 140 11.60 27.94 -8.76
CA ALA A 140 12.62 28.95 -8.58
C ALA A 140 13.90 28.52 -9.33
N GLN A 141 14.31 29.32 -10.31
CA GLN A 141 15.50 29.03 -11.11
C GLN A 141 16.74 29.23 -10.21
N VAL A 142 17.48 28.15 -9.95
CA VAL A 142 18.86 28.27 -9.45
C VAL A 142 19.68 28.75 -10.65
N GLU A 143 19.97 30.05 -10.70
CA GLU A 143 20.84 30.64 -11.72
C GLU A 143 22.24 30.02 -11.58
N LEU A 144 22.52 28.99 -12.38
CA LEU A 144 23.89 28.54 -12.58
C LEU A 144 24.60 29.63 -13.40
N PRO A 145 25.62 30.31 -12.85
CA PRO A 145 26.26 31.41 -13.56
C PRO A 145 26.90 30.87 -14.84
N ALA A 146 26.47 31.42 -15.98
CA ALA A 146 26.99 31.07 -17.29
C ALA A 146 28.50 31.33 -17.34
N ARG A 147 29.30 30.26 -17.40
CA ARG A 147 30.75 30.33 -17.56
C ARG A 147 31.05 30.92 -18.95
N LYS A 148 31.40 32.22 -18.98
CA LYS A 148 31.88 32.90 -20.20
C LYS A 148 33.16 32.22 -20.70
N PHE A 149 33.03 31.34 -21.68
CA PHE A 149 34.17 30.92 -22.49
C PHE A 149 34.56 32.09 -23.39
N GLY A 150 35.53 32.88 -22.92
CA GLY A 150 36.14 33.95 -23.69
C GLY A 150 36.74 33.39 -24.97
N LYS A 151 36.25 33.85 -26.13
CA LYS A 151 36.91 33.64 -27.42
C LYS A 151 38.28 34.34 -27.37
N LYS A 152 39.37 33.57 -27.30
CA LYS A 152 40.71 34.07 -27.63
C LYS A 152 40.74 34.34 -29.13
N LYS A 153 40.89 35.61 -29.52
CA LYS A 153 41.38 36.01 -30.84
C LYS A 153 42.89 36.20 -30.74
N LYS A 154 43.66 35.30 -31.34
CA LYS A 154 44.82 35.58 -32.18
C LYS A 154 45.27 34.27 -32.82
#